data_AF-A0A255RDM5-F1
#
_entry.id   AF-A0A255RDM5-F1
#
_cell.length_a   1.000
_cell.length_b   1.000
_cell.length_c   1.000
_cell.angle_alpha   90.00
_cell.angle_beta   90.00
_cell.angle_gamma   90.00
#
_symmetry.space_group_name_H-M   'P 1'
#
loop_
_entity.id
_entity.type
_entity.pdbx_description
1 polymer ?
#
loop_
_entity_poly.entity_id
_entity_poly.type
_entity_poly.pdbx_seq_one_letter_code
_entity_poly.pdbx_strand_id
1 'polypeptide(L)'
;MKRIHILLAVACVSLPMKAQDQQELKYRRSSIYSMMVKHVNQDFAEDISKVFIDMPTPDKYNNHDLSVKVVSVPEKKLDENSDITSFLKRHVIGSRLVARWFNRDIITGKCNMELVKERGLYNANEFDKELARHSQRGNALLEDAGEDLIGNTFVLVNDIRYIDRSKGSSIVGSILRIGGSIMDIANGGNTNYSENMESLAQIAESYKGFKVKIHTFLYRLVWEKETANKFYRQYYAVGNDEEKRLAFDKNRELFTLEYVGEQESSGSNVSFMGINEDEPLLMVRKACQRALDENVANLQKNFDVFKVKIPLTSTDPITAPIGMKEGLSIDSKFEVLEITTDEDGRTTYKRVGTIKPVKNKIWDNRFMAKEEKATGAELGHTTFEKSSGGKFYPGMLIREIK
;
A
#
# COMPACT_ATOMS: atom_id res chain seq x y z
N MET A 1 24.10 49.62 -58.95
CA MET A 1 23.84 49.28 -57.54
C MET A 1 22.84 48.12 -57.48
N LYS A 2 23.31 46.89 -57.27
CA LYS A 2 22.45 45.69 -57.11
C LYS A 2 22.61 45.18 -55.68
N ARG A 3 21.52 45.16 -54.92
CA ARG A 3 21.46 44.70 -53.52
C ARG A 3 21.46 43.17 -53.49
N ILE A 4 22.39 42.58 -52.75
CA ILE A 4 22.42 41.14 -52.45
C ILE A 4 21.68 40.94 -51.13
N HIS A 5 20.61 40.15 -51.15
CA HIS A 5 19.91 39.71 -49.96
C HIS A 5 20.48 38.36 -49.53
N ILE A 6 21.11 38.32 -48.35
CA ILE A 6 21.57 37.09 -47.70
C ILE A 6 20.39 36.55 -46.89
N LEU A 7 19.87 35.38 -47.30
CA LEU A 7 18.84 34.64 -46.58
C LEU A 7 19.53 33.80 -45.49
N LEU A 8 19.29 34.10 -44.21
CA LEU A 8 19.81 33.35 -43.08
C LEU A 8 18.87 32.16 -42.79
N ALA A 9 19.28 30.94 -43.13
CA ALA A 9 18.55 29.73 -42.79
C ALA A 9 18.88 29.31 -41.34
N VAL A 10 17.94 29.45 -40.43
CA VAL A 10 18.03 28.93 -39.05
C VAL A 10 17.70 27.45 -39.08
N ALA A 11 18.71 26.60 -38.93
CA ALA A 11 18.53 25.17 -38.72
C ALA A 11 18.11 24.92 -37.26
N CYS A 12 16.81 24.67 -37.04
CA CYS A 12 16.31 24.15 -35.77
C CYS A 12 16.77 22.70 -35.61
N VAL A 13 17.86 22.48 -34.87
CA VAL A 13 18.24 21.14 -34.40
C VAL A 13 17.34 20.80 -33.22
N SER A 14 16.28 20.04 -33.48
CA SER A 14 15.45 19.43 -32.44
C SER A 14 16.22 18.28 -31.80
N LEU A 15 16.90 18.56 -30.69
CA LEU A 15 17.43 17.51 -29.82
C LEU A 15 16.24 16.81 -29.14
N PRO A 16 16.09 15.49 -29.25
CA PRO A 16 15.08 14.78 -28.50
C PRO A 16 15.41 14.87 -27.01
N MET A 17 14.59 15.61 -26.25
CA MET A 17 14.55 15.51 -24.80
C MET A 17 14.21 14.06 -24.45
N LYS A 18 15.21 13.28 -24.05
CA LYS A 18 14.96 12.05 -23.32
C LYS A 18 14.32 12.45 -22.00
N ALA A 19 13.07 12.04 -21.78
CA ALA A 19 12.48 12.01 -20.45
C ALA A 19 13.46 11.24 -19.56
N GLN A 20 14.01 11.90 -18.55
CA GLN A 20 14.72 11.19 -17.50
C GLN A 20 13.71 10.23 -16.86
N ASP A 21 13.91 8.93 -17.06
CA ASP A 21 13.40 7.93 -16.13
C ASP A 21 13.77 8.45 -14.73
N GLN A 22 12.76 8.79 -13.93
CA GLN A 22 12.97 9.05 -12.51
C GLN A 22 13.53 7.76 -11.93
N GLN A 23 14.85 7.70 -11.75
CA GLN A 23 15.50 6.63 -11.00
C GLN A 23 14.79 6.58 -9.65
N GLU A 24 14.00 5.53 -9.41
CA GLU A 24 13.18 5.44 -8.20
C GLU A 24 14.12 5.50 -7.00
N LEU A 25 14.04 6.59 -6.24
CA LEU A 25 14.79 6.75 -5.00
C LEU A 25 14.41 5.58 -4.09
N LYS A 26 15.35 4.66 -3.86
CA LYS A 26 15.13 3.52 -2.98
C LYS A 26 15.18 3.99 -1.53
N TYR A 27 14.18 3.61 -0.73
CA TYR A 27 14.12 3.90 0.71
C TYR A 27 13.40 2.75 1.45
N ARG A 28 13.65 2.62 2.76
CA ARG A 28 13.02 1.60 3.61
C ARG A 28 11.53 1.92 3.81
N ARG A 29 10.67 0.91 3.66
CA ARG A 29 9.20 1.01 3.76
C ARG A 29 8.65 -0.08 4.67
N SER A 30 7.61 0.23 5.43
CA SER A 30 6.84 -0.78 6.16
C SER A 30 6.17 -1.75 5.18
N SER A 31 5.92 -2.96 5.63
CA SER A 31 5.28 -4.03 4.85
C SER A 31 3.82 -4.18 5.23
N ILE A 32 2.92 -4.30 4.25
CA ILE A 32 1.48 -4.48 4.48
C ILE A 32 1.00 -5.75 3.81
N TYR A 33 0.24 -6.54 4.57
CA TYR A 33 -0.67 -7.55 4.06
C TYR A 33 -2.11 -7.05 4.22
N SER A 34 -2.82 -6.86 3.10
CA SER A 34 -4.21 -6.44 3.11
C SER A 34 -5.16 -7.62 2.89
N MET A 35 -6.07 -7.82 3.83
CA MET A 35 -7.15 -8.82 3.79
C MET A 35 -8.51 -8.12 3.76
N MET A 36 -9.47 -8.73 3.09
CA MET A 36 -10.86 -8.31 3.07
C MET A 36 -11.74 -9.37 3.74
N VAL A 37 -12.68 -8.92 4.56
CA VAL A 37 -13.79 -9.73 5.02
C VAL A 37 -14.96 -9.50 4.08
N LYS A 38 -15.37 -10.57 3.39
CA LYS A 38 -16.47 -10.59 2.44
C LYS A 38 -17.73 -11.10 3.12
N HIS A 39 -18.74 -10.25 3.22
CA HIS A 39 -20.08 -10.62 3.66
C HIS A 39 -20.87 -11.19 2.49
N VAL A 40 -21.13 -12.49 2.49
CA VAL A 40 -21.60 -13.20 1.29
C VAL A 40 -23.00 -12.81 0.82
N ASN A 41 -23.87 -12.32 1.71
CA ASN A 41 -25.21 -11.86 1.33
C ASN A 41 -25.32 -10.33 1.16
N GLN A 42 -24.20 -9.60 1.24
CA GLN A 42 -24.19 -8.16 0.96
C GLN A 42 -24.30 -7.88 -0.55
N ASP A 43 -25.00 -6.81 -0.91
CA ASP A 43 -25.00 -6.27 -2.26
C ASP A 43 -23.56 -5.97 -2.74
N PHE A 44 -23.30 -6.29 -4.01
CA PHE A 44 -22.02 -6.11 -4.69
C PHE A 44 -20.82 -6.82 -4.03
N ALA A 45 -21.05 -7.82 -3.17
CA ALA A 45 -19.97 -8.52 -2.47
C ALA A 45 -18.93 -9.13 -3.43
N GLU A 46 -19.35 -9.66 -4.59
CA GLU A 46 -18.44 -10.19 -5.60
C GLU A 46 -17.63 -9.08 -6.28
N ASP A 47 -18.28 -8.00 -6.71
CA ASP A 47 -17.63 -6.88 -7.40
C ASP A 47 -16.60 -6.19 -6.49
N ILE A 48 -16.98 -5.93 -5.23
CA ILE A 48 -16.08 -5.36 -4.23
C ILE A 48 -14.88 -6.29 -3.98
N SER A 49 -15.12 -7.60 -3.89
CA SER A 49 -14.04 -8.58 -3.66
C SER A 49 -13.08 -8.65 -4.85
N LYS A 50 -13.61 -8.65 -6.07
CA LYS A 50 -12.80 -8.65 -7.30
C LYS A 50 -11.95 -7.39 -7.38
N VAL A 51 -12.57 -6.23 -7.18
CA VAL A 51 -11.87 -4.94 -7.11
C VAL A 51 -10.76 -4.98 -6.04
N PHE A 52 -11.06 -5.44 -4.83
CA PHE A 52 -10.08 -5.51 -3.74
C PHE A 52 -8.87 -6.38 -4.07
N ILE A 53 -9.08 -7.52 -4.74
CA ILE A 53 -7.99 -8.42 -5.17
C ILE A 53 -7.09 -7.72 -6.19
N ASP A 54 -7.68 -7.04 -7.17
CA ASP A 54 -6.99 -6.36 -8.28
C ASP A 54 -6.34 -5.03 -7.86
N MET A 55 -6.63 -4.54 -6.66
CA MET A 55 -6.06 -3.31 -6.17
C MET A 55 -4.58 -3.46 -5.80
N PRO A 56 -3.71 -2.53 -6.26
CA PRO A 56 -2.31 -2.55 -5.89
C PRO A 56 -2.13 -2.18 -4.41
N THR A 57 -1.06 -2.70 -3.81
CA THR A 57 -0.58 -2.21 -2.50
C THR A 57 -0.23 -0.73 -2.62
N PRO A 58 -0.55 0.13 -1.63
CA PRO A 58 -0.19 1.54 -1.71
C PRO A 58 1.33 1.72 -1.84
N ASP A 59 1.75 2.57 -2.76
CA ASP A 59 3.14 2.68 -3.25
C ASP A 59 4.16 3.01 -2.15
N LYS A 60 3.71 3.56 -1.03
CA LYS A 60 4.54 3.91 0.13
C LYS A 60 4.84 2.72 1.05
N TYR A 61 4.29 1.55 0.76
CA TYR A 61 4.49 0.32 1.51
C TYR A 61 4.99 -0.82 0.61
N ASN A 62 5.67 -1.78 1.23
CA ASN A 62 6.02 -3.02 0.59
C ASN A 62 4.81 -3.97 0.56
N ASN A 63 4.53 -4.57 -0.60
CA ASN A 63 3.54 -5.65 -0.69
C ASN A 63 4.03 -6.85 0.11
N HIS A 64 3.25 -7.24 1.11
CA HIS A 64 3.46 -8.45 1.89
C HIS A 64 2.20 -9.33 1.95
N ASP A 65 1.35 -9.23 0.91
CA ASP A 65 0.14 -10.02 0.72
C ASP A 65 0.35 -11.54 0.62
N LEU A 66 -0.22 -12.32 1.53
CA LEU A 66 -0.23 -13.77 1.41
C LEU A 66 -1.26 -14.24 0.37
N SER A 67 -1.28 -15.54 0.09
CA SER A 67 -2.15 -16.15 -0.94
C SER A 67 -3.67 -15.97 -0.71
N VAL A 68 -4.11 -15.66 0.52
CA VAL A 68 -5.54 -15.59 0.86
C VAL A 68 -5.91 -14.15 1.21
N LYS A 69 -6.29 -13.34 0.23
CA LYS A 69 -6.66 -11.94 0.47
C LYS A 69 -8.12 -11.73 0.89
N VAL A 70 -9.00 -12.70 0.65
CA VAL A 70 -10.44 -12.57 0.94
C VAL A 70 -10.91 -13.71 1.81
N VAL A 71 -11.64 -13.39 2.88
CA VAL A 71 -12.25 -14.34 3.81
C VAL A 71 -13.75 -14.12 3.83
N SER A 72 -14.51 -15.14 3.44
CA SER A 72 -15.97 -15.07 3.37
C SER A 72 -16.61 -15.39 4.72
N VAL A 73 -17.62 -14.61 5.11
CA VAL A 73 -18.44 -14.85 6.30
C VAL A 73 -19.94 -14.90 5.93
N PRO A 74 -20.72 -15.86 6.49
CA PRO A 74 -22.10 -16.17 6.09
C PRO A 74 -23.18 -15.14 6.49
N GLU A 75 -22.78 -13.92 6.84
CA GLU A 75 -23.51 -12.90 7.61
C GLU A 75 -23.53 -13.09 9.12
N LYS A 76 -22.64 -12.33 9.72
CA LYS A 76 -22.77 -11.70 11.02
C LYS A 76 -22.00 -10.38 10.88
N LYS A 77 -22.42 -9.33 11.59
CA LYS A 77 -21.45 -8.29 11.95
C LYS A 77 -20.30 -9.06 12.60
N LEU A 78 -19.04 -8.84 12.19
CA LEU A 78 -17.92 -9.28 13.02
C LEU A 78 -18.12 -8.58 14.36
N ASP A 79 -18.67 -9.32 15.31
CA ASP A 79 -18.85 -8.87 16.67
C ASP A 79 -17.46 -8.99 17.27
N GLU A 80 -16.72 -7.89 17.15
CA GLU A 80 -15.47 -7.61 17.87
C GLU A 80 -14.16 -8.15 17.24
N ASN A 81 -13.08 -7.44 17.57
CA ASN A 81 -11.68 -7.76 17.30
C ASN A 81 -11.29 -9.23 17.65
N SER A 82 -12.00 -9.86 18.59
CA SER A 82 -11.72 -11.21 19.10
C SER A 82 -11.86 -12.30 18.02
N ASP A 83 -12.85 -12.20 17.13
CA ASP A 83 -13.07 -13.17 16.04
C ASP A 83 -11.95 -13.12 14.99
N ILE A 84 -11.56 -11.91 14.58
CA ILE A 84 -10.47 -11.69 13.63
C ILE A 84 -9.15 -12.16 14.25
N THR A 85 -8.87 -11.79 15.50
CA THR A 85 -7.68 -12.23 16.22
C THR A 85 -7.60 -13.75 16.27
N SER A 86 -8.72 -14.41 16.60
CA SER A 86 -8.82 -15.86 16.66
C SER A 86 -8.59 -16.51 15.29
N PHE A 87 -9.13 -15.91 14.23
CA PHE A 87 -8.89 -16.34 12.85
C PHE A 87 -7.40 -16.25 12.49
N LEU A 88 -6.79 -15.08 12.69
CA LEU A 88 -5.38 -14.84 12.36
C LEU A 88 -4.45 -15.81 13.11
N LYS A 89 -4.76 -16.09 14.39
CA LYS A 89 -4.02 -17.06 15.21
C LYS A 89 -4.22 -18.49 14.73
N ARG A 90 -5.46 -18.93 14.51
CA ARG A 90 -5.80 -20.29 14.05
C ARG A 90 -5.15 -20.61 12.70
N HIS A 91 -5.10 -19.63 11.80
CA HIS A 91 -4.46 -19.76 10.50
C HIS A 91 -2.97 -19.40 10.51
N VAL A 92 -2.39 -19.21 11.71
CA VAL A 92 -0.97 -18.98 11.98
C VAL A 92 -0.35 -17.94 11.04
N ILE A 93 -1.08 -16.82 10.84
CA ILE A 93 -0.72 -15.79 9.86
C ILE A 93 0.67 -15.21 10.16
N GLY A 94 1.02 -14.97 11.43
CA GLY A 94 2.34 -14.48 11.82
C GLY A 94 3.49 -15.33 11.26
N SER A 95 3.41 -16.66 11.39
CA SER A 95 4.43 -17.56 10.83
C SER A 95 4.53 -17.51 9.31
N ARG A 96 3.43 -17.23 8.61
CA ARG A 96 3.40 -17.12 7.15
C ARG A 96 4.08 -15.83 6.67
N LEU A 97 3.91 -14.74 7.42
CA LEU A 97 4.62 -13.49 7.16
C LEU A 97 6.14 -13.68 7.37
N VAL A 98 6.52 -14.33 8.48
CA VAL A 98 7.92 -14.68 8.75
C VAL A 98 8.49 -15.57 7.64
N ALA A 99 7.79 -16.64 7.26
CA ALA A 99 8.21 -17.52 6.17
C ALA A 99 8.44 -16.74 4.86
N ARG A 100 7.59 -15.76 4.55
CA ARG A 100 7.77 -14.89 3.37
C ARG A 100 9.01 -14.02 3.48
N TRP A 101 9.27 -13.38 4.62
CA TRP A 101 10.48 -12.56 4.82
C TRP A 101 11.78 -13.31 4.51
N PHE A 102 11.80 -14.61 4.78
CA PHE A 102 12.96 -15.46 4.59
C PHE A 102 12.85 -16.39 3.37
N ASN A 103 11.91 -16.11 2.45
CA ASN A 103 11.66 -16.92 1.26
C ASN A 103 11.64 -18.43 1.57
N ARG A 104 11.04 -18.81 2.70
CA ARG A 104 11.16 -20.16 3.24
C ARG A 104 10.40 -21.14 2.37
N ASP A 105 11.11 -22.14 1.87
CA ASP A 105 10.53 -23.26 1.15
C ASP A 105 9.76 -24.18 2.11
N ILE A 106 8.52 -24.51 1.75
CA ILE A 106 7.62 -25.28 2.62
C ILE A 106 7.99 -26.77 2.68
N ILE A 107 8.67 -27.30 1.65
CA ILE A 107 8.98 -28.72 1.52
C ILE A 107 10.34 -29.05 2.14
N THR A 108 11.33 -28.20 1.91
CA THR A 108 12.73 -28.40 2.30
C THR A 108 13.13 -27.60 3.53
N GLY A 109 12.36 -26.57 3.90
CA GLY A 109 12.67 -25.67 5.00
C GLY A 109 13.74 -24.61 4.68
N LYS A 110 14.33 -24.67 3.47
CA LYS A 110 15.39 -23.75 3.03
C LYS A 110 14.90 -22.29 3.08
N CYS A 111 15.71 -21.42 3.66
CA CYS A 111 15.50 -19.98 3.78
C CYS A 111 16.59 -19.20 3.03
N ASN A 112 16.32 -17.94 2.73
CA ASN A 112 17.32 -16.97 2.31
C ASN A 112 17.02 -15.56 2.86
N MET A 113 17.96 -14.62 2.67
CA MET A 113 17.87 -13.24 3.16
C MET A 113 17.59 -12.24 2.03
N GLU A 114 17.20 -12.68 0.83
CA GLU A 114 17.10 -11.81 -0.34
C GLU A 114 16.08 -10.69 -0.15
N LEU A 115 14.89 -11.02 0.37
CA LEU A 115 13.85 -10.03 0.59
C LEU A 115 14.23 -9.01 1.68
N VAL A 116 14.96 -9.47 2.70
CA VAL A 116 15.51 -8.60 3.76
C VAL A 116 16.56 -7.65 3.18
N LYS A 117 17.48 -8.15 2.35
CA LYS A 117 18.50 -7.34 1.67
C LYS A 117 17.89 -6.30 0.75
N GLU A 118 16.92 -6.72 -0.06
CA GLU A 118 16.23 -5.86 -1.01
C GLU A 118 15.53 -4.70 -0.29
N ARG A 119 14.75 -4.98 0.75
CA ARG A 119 13.96 -3.97 1.46
C ARG A 119 14.77 -3.16 2.45
N GLY A 120 15.84 -3.73 3.00
CA GLY A 120 16.78 -3.05 3.89
C GLY A 120 17.79 -2.17 3.15
N LEU A 121 17.83 -2.27 1.82
CA LEU A 121 18.79 -1.59 0.95
C LEU A 121 20.24 -1.94 1.28
N TYR A 122 20.45 -3.18 1.73
CA TYR A 122 21.77 -3.66 2.07
C TYR A 122 22.56 -3.97 0.79
N ASN A 123 23.84 -3.62 0.77
CA ASN A 123 24.73 -4.09 -0.28
C ASN A 123 24.86 -5.62 -0.16
N ALA A 124 24.34 -6.37 -1.14
CA ALA A 124 24.29 -7.83 -1.07
C ALA A 124 25.67 -8.46 -0.84
N ASN A 125 26.70 -7.98 -1.53
CA ASN A 125 28.07 -8.49 -1.41
C ASN A 125 28.67 -8.24 -0.02
N GLU A 126 28.39 -7.08 0.57
CA GLU A 126 28.87 -6.73 1.91
C GLU A 126 28.10 -7.49 2.98
N PHE A 127 26.77 -7.56 2.84
CA PHE A 127 25.90 -8.28 3.76
C PHE A 127 26.28 -9.76 3.82
N ASP A 128 26.52 -10.41 2.68
CA ASP A 128 26.93 -11.82 2.63
C ASP A 128 28.31 -12.06 3.26
N LYS A 129 29.27 -11.14 3.05
CA LYS A 129 30.58 -11.23 3.69
C LYS A 129 30.49 -11.09 5.21
N GLU A 130 29.74 -10.11 5.71
CA GLU A 130 29.59 -9.88 7.15
C GLU A 130 28.82 -11.01 7.83
N LEU A 131 27.77 -11.53 7.17
CA LEU A 131 27.01 -12.68 7.65
C LEU A 131 27.87 -13.96 7.71
N ALA A 132 28.65 -14.24 6.66
CA ALA A 132 29.53 -15.42 6.59
C ALA A 132 30.67 -15.37 7.61
N ARG A 133 31.10 -14.16 8.02
CA ARG A 133 32.16 -13.98 9.02
C ARG A 133 31.66 -14.10 10.47
N HIS A 134 30.35 -14.26 10.69
CA HIS A 134 29.73 -14.15 12.02
C HIS A 134 30.21 -12.91 12.79
N SER A 135 30.39 -11.79 12.09
CA SER A 135 30.94 -10.57 12.69
C SER A 135 29.89 -9.91 13.58
N GLN A 136 30.33 -9.11 14.56
CA GLN A 136 29.44 -8.24 15.34
C GLN A 136 28.59 -7.35 14.41
N ARG A 137 29.18 -6.89 13.31
CA ARG A 137 28.51 -6.11 12.26
C ARG A 137 27.41 -6.89 11.53
N GLY A 138 27.65 -8.15 11.18
CA GLY A 138 26.63 -9.03 10.58
C GLY A 138 25.43 -9.24 11.51
N ASN A 139 25.68 -9.42 12.81
CA ASN A 139 24.61 -9.53 13.81
C ASN A 139 23.84 -8.22 13.98
N ALA A 140 24.53 -7.07 14.00
CA ALA A 140 23.88 -5.76 14.07
C ALA A 140 22.98 -5.49 12.86
N LEU A 141 23.38 -5.89 11.64
CA LEU A 141 22.55 -5.80 10.43
C LEU A 141 21.29 -6.66 10.50
N LEU A 142 21.36 -7.85 11.13
CA LEU A 142 20.19 -8.72 11.34
C LEU A 142 19.24 -8.14 12.39
N GLU A 143 19.77 -7.51 13.43
CA GLU A 143 18.98 -6.81 14.45
C GLU A 143 18.31 -5.56 13.85
N ASP A 144 19.03 -4.73 13.09
CA ASP A 144 18.51 -3.57 12.37
C ASP A 144 17.40 -3.98 11.38
N ALA A 145 17.61 -5.07 10.63
CA ALA A 145 16.57 -5.63 9.77
C ALA A 145 15.35 -6.13 10.56
N GLY A 146 15.57 -6.74 11.72
CA GLY A 146 14.51 -7.23 12.59
C GLY A 146 13.64 -6.10 13.14
N GLU A 147 14.27 -5.09 13.73
CA GLU A 147 13.60 -3.96 14.37
C GLU A 147 12.92 -3.04 13.35
N ASP A 148 13.65 -2.69 12.28
CA ASP A 148 13.30 -1.55 11.43
C ASP A 148 12.55 -1.97 10.14
N LEU A 149 12.55 -3.27 9.80
CA LEU A 149 11.88 -3.81 8.61
C LEU A 149 10.85 -4.90 8.96
N ILE A 150 11.29 -5.99 9.58
CA ILE A 150 10.46 -7.18 9.81
C ILE A 150 9.38 -6.86 10.85
N GLY A 151 9.73 -6.21 11.96
CA GLY A 151 8.78 -5.73 12.97
C GLY A 151 7.80 -4.69 12.43
N ASN A 152 8.17 -3.96 11.38
CA ASN A 152 7.28 -3.04 10.65
C ASN A 152 6.46 -3.76 9.56
N THR A 153 5.95 -4.94 9.89
CA THR A 153 5.02 -5.71 9.05
C THR A 153 3.63 -5.70 9.66
N PHE A 154 2.65 -5.24 8.89
CA PHE A 154 1.29 -5.05 9.34
C PHE A 154 0.30 -5.91 8.56
N VAL A 155 -0.76 -6.32 9.24
CA VAL A 155 -1.93 -6.96 8.63
C VAL A 155 -3.12 -6.01 8.79
N LEU A 156 -3.69 -5.61 7.66
CA LEU A 156 -4.92 -4.83 7.59
C LEU A 156 -6.07 -5.77 7.28
N VAL A 157 -7.01 -5.93 8.21
CA VAL A 157 -8.23 -6.70 7.98
C VAL A 157 -9.37 -5.73 7.75
N ASN A 158 -9.82 -5.62 6.50
CA ASN A 158 -10.81 -4.65 6.05
C ASN A 158 -12.20 -5.30 5.97
N ASP A 159 -13.10 -4.91 6.87
CA ASP A 159 -14.53 -5.18 6.77
C ASP A 159 -15.15 -4.10 5.88
N ILE A 160 -15.42 -4.44 4.62
CA ILE A 160 -15.91 -3.52 3.60
C ILE A 160 -17.42 -3.69 3.44
N ARG A 161 -18.16 -2.63 3.74
CA ARG A 161 -19.63 -2.61 3.73
C ARG A 161 -20.19 -1.63 2.72
N TYR A 162 -21.14 -2.13 1.94
CA TYR A 162 -21.98 -1.31 1.07
C TYR A 162 -23.09 -0.64 1.88
N ILE A 163 -23.26 0.67 1.69
CA ILE A 163 -24.37 1.44 2.27
C ILE A 163 -25.11 2.14 1.14
N ASP A 164 -26.38 1.78 0.96
CA ASP A 164 -27.29 2.46 0.05
C ASP A 164 -27.87 3.73 0.69
N ARG A 165 -27.77 4.88 0.01
CA ARG A 165 -28.42 6.14 0.42
C ARG A 165 -29.92 6.16 0.14
N SER A 166 -30.45 5.24 -0.67
CA SER A 166 -31.87 5.19 -1.05
C SER A 166 -32.82 4.86 0.12
N LYS A 167 -32.34 4.58 1.34
CA LYS A 167 -33.23 4.40 2.51
C LYS A 167 -33.99 5.66 2.94
N GLY A 168 -33.81 6.81 2.26
CA GLY A 168 -34.70 7.98 2.30
C GLY A 168 -35.62 8.15 1.07
N SER A 169 -35.53 7.27 0.06
CA SER A 169 -36.27 7.31 -1.21
C SER A 169 -36.43 5.87 -1.75
N SER A 170 -37.61 5.29 -1.54
CA SER A 170 -38.02 3.94 -1.93
C SER A 170 -37.58 3.49 -3.34
N ILE A 171 -36.46 2.78 -3.44
CA ILE A 171 -36.19 1.79 -4.49
C ILE A 171 -35.53 0.59 -3.80
N VAL A 172 -36.35 -0.24 -3.17
CA VAL A 172 -35.95 -1.55 -2.68
C VAL A 172 -36.49 -2.58 -3.66
N GLY A 173 -35.58 -3.36 -4.24
CA GLY A 173 -35.91 -4.62 -4.90
C GLY A 173 -35.34 -4.71 -6.30
N SER A 174 -34.41 -5.66 -6.47
CA SER A 174 -33.92 -6.21 -7.75
C SER A 174 -32.64 -5.60 -8.34
N ILE A 175 -31.56 -5.53 -7.55
CA ILE A 175 -30.22 -5.46 -8.17
C ILE A 175 -29.82 -6.90 -8.55
N LEU A 176 -29.92 -7.17 -9.85
CA LEU A 176 -29.66 -8.45 -10.49
C LEU A 176 -28.21 -8.89 -10.20
N ARG A 177 -28.04 -10.10 -9.65
CA ARG A 177 -26.75 -10.75 -9.42
C ARG A 177 -26.05 -11.01 -10.75
N ILE A 178 -25.14 -10.14 -11.19
CA ILE A 178 -24.22 -10.41 -12.31
C ILE A 178 -23.09 -11.34 -11.82
N GLY A 179 -23.47 -12.51 -11.28
CA GLY A 179 -22.56 -13.56 -10.85
C GLY A 179 -22.55 -14.79 -11.78
N GLY A 180 -23.28 -14.76 -12.90
CA GLY A 180 -23.50 -15.95 -13.74
C GLY A 180 -23.43 -15.76 -15.26
N SER A 181 -23.45 -14.55 -15.81
CA SER A 181 -23.69 -14.35 -17.25
C SER A 181 -22.47 -14.38 -18.17
N ILE A 182 -21.25 -14.52 -17.65
CA ILE A 182 -20.05 -14.64 -18.52
C ILE A 182 -19.86 -16.10 -19.01
N MET A 183 -20.54 -17.08 -18.40
CA MET A 183 -20.42 -18.50 -18.78
C MET A 183 -21.30 -18.88 -19.99
N ASP A 184 -22.37 -18.12 -20.27
CA ASP A 184 -23.34 -18.44 -21.33
C ASP A 184 -22.94 -17.95 -22.73
N ILE A 185 -21.90 -17.11 -22.84
CA ILE A 185 -21.36 -16.69 -24.14
C ILE A 185 -20.62 -17.86 -24.84
N ALA A 186 -20.19 -18.88 -24.09
CA ALA A 186 -19.53 -20.05 -24.65
C ALA A 186 -20.50 -21.09 -25.25
N ASN A 187 -21.80 -21.04 -24.93
CA ASN A 187 -22.78 -22.08 -25.29
C ASN A 187 -24.00 -21.55 -26.08
N GLY A 188 -23.83 -20.51 -26.91
CA GLY A 188 -24.75 -20.23 -28.02
C GLY A 188 -26.23 -19.98 -27.64
N GLY A 189 -26.49 -19.38 -26.47
CA GLY A 189 -27.83 -18.99 -26.03
C GLY A 189 -28.26 -17.63 -26.57
N ASN A 190 -29.48 -17.56 -27.10
CA ASN A 190 -30.13 -16.37 -27.65
C ASN A 190 -30.23 -15.24 -26.58
N THR A 191 -29.67 -14.06 -26.84
CA THR A 191 -29.65 -12.94 -25.87
C THR A 191 -30.52 -11.77 -26.33
N ASN A 192 -31.51 -11.41 -25.51
CA ASN A 192 -32.24 -10.13 -25.65
C ASN A 192 -31.31 -8.99 -25.22
N TYR A 193 -30.80 -8.24 -26.20
CA TYR A 193 -29.84 -7.15 -25.99
C TYR A 193 -30.45 -5.94 -25.23
N SER A 194 -31.78 -5.76 -25.28
CA SER A 194 -32.49 -4.64 -24.65
C SER A 194 -32.61 -4.77 -23.12
N GLU A 195 -32.84 -5.98 -22.59
CA GLU A 195 -32.93 -6.22 -21.14
C GLU A 195 -31.57 -6.04 -20.42
N ASN A 196 -30.47 -6.26 -21.14
CA ASN A 196 -29.12 -6.00 -20.65
C ASN A 196 -28.81 -4.49 -20.54
N MET A 197 -29.34 -3.66 -21.43
CA MET A 197 -29.13 -2.20 -21.35
C MET A 197 -29.94 -1.56 -20.21
N GLU A 198 -31.19 -1.98 -20.00
CA GLU A 198 -32.00 -1.48 -18.88
C GLU A 198 -31.44 -1.90 -17.52
N SER A 199 -30.94 -3.15 -17.41
CA SER A 199 -30.28 -3.61 -16.18
C SER A 199 -28.96 -2.89 -15.92
N LEU A 200 -28.14 -2.60 -16.95
CA LEU A 200 -26.92 -1.81 -16.80
C LEU A 200 -27.22 -0.35 -16.39
N ALA A 201 -28.27 0.26 -16.93
CA ALA A 201 -28.70 1.61 -16.55
C ALA A 201 -29.22 1.67 -15.10
N GLN A 202 -30.03 0.70 -14.66
CA GLN A 202 -30.49 0.60 -13.27
C GLN A 202 -29.33 0.34 -12.29
N ILE A 203 -28.35 -0.46 -12.71
CA ILE A 203 -27.12 -0.68 -11.96
C ILE A 203 -26.32 0.62 -11.84
N ALA A 204 -26.10 1.35 -12.94
CA ALA A 204 -25.44 2.66 -12.92
C ALA A 204 -26.18 3.69 -12.04
N GLU A 205 -27.51 3.69 -12.05
CA GLU A 205 -28.33 4.56 -11.20
C GLU A 205 -28.22 4.20 -9.71
N SER A 206 -28.22 2.91 -9.36
CA SER A 206 -27.93 2.45 -8.00
C SER A 206 -26.54 2.87 -7.51
N TYR A 207 -25.58 3.00 -8.44
CA TYR A 207 -24.22 3.47 -8.16
C TYR A 207 -24.07 4.99 -8.08
N LYS A 208 -25.09 5.81 -8.38
CA LYS A 208 -25.00 7.27 -8.19
C LYS A 208 -25.16 7.69 -6.72
N GLY A 209 -25.59 6.78 -5.83
CA GLY A 209 -25.89 7.06 -4.42
C GLY A 209 -25.09 6.28 -3.37
N PHE A 210 -24.24 5.32 -3.76
CA PHE A 210 -23.62 4.41 -2.79
C PHE A 210 -22.46 5.01 -1.99
N LYS A 211 -22.31 4.53 -0.75
CA LYS A 211 -21.14 4.80 0.10
C LYS A 211 -20.51 3.47 0.52
N VAL A 212 -19.19 3.38 0.37
CA VAL A 212 -18.42 2.27 0.93
C VAL A 212 -17.93 2.67 2.31
N LYS A 213 -18.32 1.90 3.32
CA LYS A 213 -17.81 2.02 4.68
C LYS A 213 -16.79 0.92 4.89
N ILE A 214 -15.60 1.28 5.35
CA ILE A 214 -14.51 0.35 5.62
C ILE A 214 -14.17 0.44 7.10
N HIS A 215 -14.28 -0.69 7.78
CA HIS A 215 -13.79 -0.84 9.14
C HIS A 215 -12.54 -1.72 9.11
N THR A 216 -11.39 -1.13 9.41
CA THR A 216 -10.08 -1.77 9.29
C THR A 216 -9.52 -2.06 10.65
N PHE A 217 -9.26 -3.33 10.93
CA PHE A 217 -8.56 -3.79 12.11
C PHE A 217 -7.08 -3.93 11.79
N LEU A 218 -6.24 -3.32 12.62
CA LEU A 218 -4.80 -3.25 12.43
C LEU A 218 -4.08 -4.20 13.38
N TYR A 219 -3.22 -5.04 12.80
CA TYR A 219 -2.32 -5.90 13.54
C TYR A 219 -0.87 -5.70 13.11
N ARG A 220 0.07 -5.90 14.03
CA ARG A 220 1.52 -5.86 13.79
C ARG A 220 2.17 -7.21 14.08
N LEU A 221 3.14 -7.61 13.26
CA LEU A 221 3.98 -8.77 13.51
C LEU A 221 4.85 -8.54 14.75
N VAL A 222 4.74 -9.43 15.74
CA VAL A 222 5.59 -9.40 16.93
C VAL A 222 6.93 -10.04 16.58
N TRP A 223 7.93 -9.21 16.31
CA TRP A 223 9.28 -9.63 15.91
C TRP A 223 10.35 -9.07 16.85
N GLU A 224 10.31 -9.51 18.10
CA GLU A 224 11.26 -9.10 19.13
C GLU A 224 12.57 -9.89 19.06
N LYS A 225 13.61 -9.39 19.73
CA LYS A 225 14.95 -10.00 19.76
C LYS A 225 14.92 -11.48 20.15
N GLU A 226 14.08 -11.88 21.11
CA GLU A 226 13.96 -13.28 21.51
C GLU A 226 13.37 -14.15 20.39
N THR A 227 12.26 -13.72 19.78
CA THR A 227 11.61 -14.41 18.66
C THR A 227 12.56 -14.52 17.46
N ALA A 228 13.26 -13.43 17.13
CA ALA A 228 14.25 -13.39 16.06
C ALA A 228 15.41 -14.37 16.33
N ASN A 229 16.00 -14.33 17.53
CA ASN A 229 17.08 -15.24 17.92
C ASN A 229 16.65 -16.71 17.85
N LYS A 230 15.45 -17.02 18.32
CA LYS A 230 14.89 -18.37 18.25
C LYS A 230 14.72 -18.81 16.80
N PHE A 231 14.21 -17.92 15.94
CA PHE A 231 14.09 -18.19 14.51
C PHE A 231 15.43 -18.46 13.84
N TYR A 232 16.40 -17.56 13.95
CA TYR A 232 17.70 -17.73 13.29
C TYR A 232 18.45 -18.97 13.77
N ARG A 233 18.35 -19.32 15.06
CA ARG A 233 19.04 -20.48 15.61
C ARG A 233 18.34 -21.80 15.27
N GLN A 234 17.03 -21.87 15.47
CA GLN A 234 16.29 -23.14 15.48
C GLN A 234 15.51 -23.42 14.19
N TYR A 235 15.23 -22.40 13.38
CA TYR A 235 14.28 -22.53 12.25
C TYR A 235 14.87 -22.09 10.90
N TYR A 236 15.85 -21.19 10.88
CA TYR A 236 16.48 -20.73 9.64
C TYR A 236 17.44 -21.80 9.09
N ALA A 237 17.15 -22.31 7.89
CA ALA A 237 17.95 -23.31 7.19
C ALA A 237 18.62 -22.73 5.94
N VAL A 238 19.94 -22.84 5.82
CA VAL A 238 20.70 -22.37 4.63
C VAL A 238 20.57 -23.34 3.45
N GLY A 239 20.34 -24.62 3.74
CA GLY A 239 20.11 -25.68 2.77
C GLY A 239 18.92 -26.55 3.19
N ASN A 240 18.86 -27.77 2.66
CA ASN A 240 17.85 -28.74 3.08
C ASN A 240 18.18 -29.18 4.51
N ASP A 241 17.30 -28.84 5.45
CA ASP A 241 17.47 -29.14 6.87
C ASP A 241 16.10 -29.56 7.43
N GLU A 242 15.88 -30.88 7.48
CA GLU A 242 14.60 -31.44 7.90
C GLU A 242 14.31 -31.17 9.39
N GLU A 243 15.33 -31.13 10.24
CA GLU A 243 15.17 -30.86 11.66
C GLU A 243 14.63 -29.45 11.88
N LYS A 244 15.27 -28.44 11.29
CA LYS A 244 14.80 -27.04 11.38
C LYS A 244 13.47 -26.85 10.68
N ARG A 245 13.22 -27.56 9.58
CA ARG A 245 11.92 -27.54 8.90
C ARG A 245 10.81 -27.98 9.86
N LEU A 246 10.94 -29.19 10.42
CA LEU A 246 9.97 -29.76 11.35
C LEU A 246 9.84 -28.93 12.64
N ALA A 247 10.95 -28.37 13.14
CA ALA A 247 10.96 -27.51 14.31
C ALA A 247 10.12 -26.24 14.07
N PHE A 248 10.27 -25.58 12.92
CA PHE A 248 9.43 -24.43 12.56
C PHE A 248 7.97 -24.85 12.41
N ASP A 249 7.70 -25.94 11.68
CA ASP A 249 6.34 -26.41 11.39
C ASP A 249 5.55 -26.75 12.67
N LYS A 250 6.22 -27.32 13.68
CA LYS A 250 5.64 -27.60 15.00
C LYS A 250 5.44 -26.36 15.88
N ASN A 251 6.20 -25.29 15.64
CA ASN A 251 6.22 -24.09 16.49
C ASN A 251 5.70 -22.84 15.78
N ARG A 252 4.86 -23.00 14.75
CA ARG A 252 4.32 -21.87 13.98
C ARG A 252 3.53 -20.88 14.83
N GLU A 253 2.92 -21.32 15.92
CA GLU A 253 2.17 -20.48 16.85
C GLU A 253 3.05 -19.49 17.64
N LEU A 254 4.37 -19.69 17.66
CA LEU A 254 5.31 -18.74 18.27
C LEU A 254 5.25 -17.37 17.60
N PHE A 255 4.97 -17.32 16.30
CA PHE A 255 4.95 -16.09 15.52
C PHE A 255 3.56 -15.48 15.57
N THR A 256 3.40 -14.49 16.43
CA THR A 256 2.11 -13.88 16.75
C THR A 256 1.93 -12.51 16.09
N LEU A 257 0.69 -12.06 16.10
CA LEU A 257 0.28 -10.73 15.72
C LEU A 257 -0.30 -10.05 16.95
N GLU A 258 0.07 -8.80 17.19
CA GLU A 258 -0.55 -7.96 18.22
C GLU A 258 -1.56 -7.01 17.58
N TYR A 259 -2.65 -6.75 18.28
CA TYR A 259 -3.64 -5.76 17.86
C TYR A 259 -3.14 -4.35 18.19
N VAL A 260 -3.09 -3.47 17.19
CA VAL A 260 -2.61 -2.08 17.34
C VAL A 260 -3.79 -1.11 17.49
N GLY A 261 -4.90 -1.39 16.82
CA GLY A 261 -6.07 -0.52 16.83
C GLY A 261 -7.00 -0.78 15.65
N GLU A 262 -8.00 0.07 15.51
CA GLU A 262 -8.96 0.03 14.41
C GLU A 262 -9.18 1.42 13.85
N GLN A 263 -9.57 1.47 12.58
CA GLN A 263 -9.92 2.70 11.89
C GLN A 263 -11.19 2.47 11.09
N GLU A 264 -12.16 3.35 11.30
CA GLU A 264 -13.34 3.41 10.44
C GLU A 264 -13.20 4.57 9.45
N SER A 265 -13.45 4.30 8.18
CA SER A 265 -13.58 5.33 7.15
C SER A 265 -14.89 5.11 6.42
N SER A 266 -15.68 6.17 6.32
CA SER A 266 -16.87 6.17 5.49
C SER A 266 -16.53 7.00 4.27
N GLY A 267 -16.13 6.37 3.16
CA GLY A 267 -15.53 7.04 2.00
C GLY A 267 -16.20 8.37 1.65
N SER A 268 -15.39 9.40 1.44
CA SER A 268 -15.82 10.74 1.01
C SER A 268 -16.71 10.69 -0.25
N ASN A 269 -17.56 11.70 -0.46
CA ASN A 269 -18.41 11.80 -1.66
C ASN A 269 -17.51 11.71 -2.92
N VAL A 270 -17.58 10.58 -3.64
CA VAL A 270 -16.77 10.36 -4.85
C VAL A 270 -17.42 11.11 -6.00
N SER A 271 -16.72 12.09 -6.57
CA SER A 271 -17.12 12.67 -7.86
C SER A 271 -17.01 11.61 -8.95
N PHE A 272 -18.03 11.46 -9.79
CA PHE A 272 -17.98 10.60 -10.98
C PHE A 272 -17.76 11.41 -12.28
N MET A 273 -17.41 12.69 -12.15
CA MET A 273 -17.11 13.55 -13.30
C MET A 273 -15.98 12.95 -14.14
N GLY A 274 -16.23 12.75 -15.45
CA GLY A 274 -15.25 12.20 -16.40
C GLY A 274 -15.18 10.67 -16.49
N ILE A 275 -16.04 9.93 -15.78
CA ILE A 275 -16.18 8.48 -15.97
C ILE A 275 -17.27 8.23 -17.01
N ASN A 276 -17.04 7.27 -17.92
CA ASN A 276 -18.11 6.75 -18.74
C ASN A 276 -19.12 6.00 -17.86
N GLU A 277 -20.35 6.51 -17.74
CA GLU A 277 -21.40 5.89 -16.91
C GLU A 277 -21.78 4.48 -17.39
N ASP A 278 -21.41 4.12 -18.62
CA ASP A 278 -21.56 2.78 -19.19
C ASP A 278 -20.54 1.74 -18.65
N GLU A 279 -19.64 2.13 -17.74
CA GLU A 279 -18.71 1.22 -17.04
C GLU A 279 -18.96 1.15 -15.51
N PRO A 280 -20.04 0.48 -15.06
CA PRO A 280 -20.41 0.46 -13.64
C PRO A 280 -19.33 -0.11 -12.70
N LEU A 281 -18.55 -1.09 -13.17
CA LEU A 281 -17.43 -1.67 -12.41
C LEU A 281 -16.30 -0.65 -12.17
N LEU A 282 -16.10 0.31 -13.07
CA LEU A 282 -15.10 1.36 -12.90
C LEU A 282 -15.52 2.34 -11.78
N MET A 283 -16.82 2.61 -11.66
CA MET A 283 -17.37 3.41 -10.56
C MET A 283 -17.17 2.72 -9.20
N VAL A 284 -17.47 1.41 -9.11
CA VAL A 284 -17.21 0.59 -7.90
C VAL A 284 -15.73 0.60 -7.57
N ARG A 285 -14.88 0.33 -8.56
CA ARG A 285 -13.42 0.36 -8.39
C ARG A 285 -12.94 1.68 -7.83
N LYS A 286 -13.41 2.80 -8.39
CA LYS A 286 -13.04 4.13 -7.93
C LYS A 286 -13.46 4.38 -6.49
N ALA A 287 -14.69 4.05 -6.13
CA ALA A 287 -15.19 4.28 -4.79
C ALA A 287 -14.48 3.42 -3.74
N CYS A 288 -14.29 2.12 -4.03
CA CYS A 288 -13.52 1.23 -3.18
C CYS A 288 -12.07 1.71 -3.04
N GLN A 289 -11.43 2.11 -4.13
CA GLN A 289 -10.04 2.56 -4.10
C GLN A 289 -9.86 3.86 -3.32
N ARG A 290 -10.73 4.84 -3.51
CA ARG A 290 -10.69 6.09 -2.74
C ARG A 290 -10.98 5.86 -1.25
N ALA A 291 -11.93 4.99 -0.92
CA ALA A 291 -12.23 4.65 0.47
C ALA A 291 -11.05 3.96 1.16
N LEU A 292 -10.33 3.07 0.47
CA LEU A 292 -9.13 2.41 1.00
C LEU A 292 -7.94 3.37 1.08
N ASP A 293 -7.71 4.22 0.08
CA ASP A 293 -6.68 5.28 0.13
C ASP A 293 -6.93 6.20 1.33
N GLU A 294 -8.18 6.62 1.55
CA GLU A 294 -8.60 7.40 2.71
C GLU A 294 -8.38 6.65 4.03
N ASN A 295 -8.66 5.34 4.06
CA ASN A 295 -8.42 4.50 5.23
C ASN A 295 -6.92 4.45 5.58
N VAL A 296 -6.05 4.21 4.59
CA VAL A 296 -4.59 4.17 4.77
C VAL A 296 -4.06 5.54 5.20
N ALA A 297 -4.56 6.63 4.62
CA ALA A 297 -4.22 7.99 5.04
C ALA A 297 -4.63 8.27 6.50
N ASN A 298 -5.81 7.79 6.91
CA ASN A 298 -6.25 7.91 8.30
C ASN A 298 -5.37 7.08 9.24
N LEU A 299 -4.96 5.87 8.83
CA LEU A 299 -4.01 5.06 9.59
C LEU A 299 -2.67 5.79 9.77
N GLN A 300 -2.16 6.44 8.72
CA GLN A 300 -0.93 7.24 8.77
C GLN A 300 -1.02 8.42 9.75
N LYS A 301 -2.19 9.06 9.86
CA LYS A 301 -2.44 10.17 10.78
C LYS A 301 -2.58 9.71 12.23
N ASN A 302 -3.31 8.62 12.43
CA ASN A 302 -3.74 8.18 13.75
C ASN A 302 -2.68 7.31 14.45
N PHE A 303 -1.90 6.55 13.68
CA PHE A 303 -0.91 5.61 14.20
C PHE A 303 0.50 5.98 13.70
N ASP A 304 1.38 6.39 14.62
CA ASP A 304 2.75 6.83 14.26
C ASP A 304 3.56 5.73 13.55
N VAL A 305 3.26 4.46 13.83
CA VAL A 305 3.89 3.30 13.18
C VAL A 305 3.56 3.15 11.69
N PHE A 306 2.49 3.81 11.21
CA PHE A 306 2.14 3.86 9.79
C PHE A 306 2.74 5.04 9.05
N LYS A 307 3.30 6.02 9.75
CA LYS A 307 3.86 7.22 9.11
C LYS A 307 5.01 6.83 8.20
N VAL A 308 4.82 7.15 6.93
CA VAL A 308 5.79 6.86 5.88
C VAL A 308 6.94 7.86 5.93
N LYS A 309 8.15 7.36 5.68
CA LYS A 309 9.34 8.19 5.46
C LYS A 309 9.54 8.30 3.96
N ILE A 310 9.59 9.52 3.42
CA ILE A 310 9.63 9.75 1.97
C ILE A 310 10.86 10.58 1.61
N PRO A 311 11.65 10.21 0.60
CA PRO A 311 12.83 10.98 0.24
C PRO A 311 12.46 12.31 -0.42
N LEU A 312 13.21 13.36 -0.10
CA LEU A 312 13.26 14.60 -0.86
C LEU A 312 13.85 14.31 -2.25
N THR A 313 13.11 14.65 -3.30
CA THR A 313 13.53 14.54 -4.69
C THR A 313 14.35 15.75 -5.15
N SER A 314 14.03 16.94 -4.65
CA SER A 314 14.80 18.18 -4.87
C SER A 314 14.82 19.03 -3.61
N THR A 315 15.76 19.96 -3.53
CA THR A 315 15.90 20.95 -2.45
C THR A 315 15.81 22.39 -2.93
N ASP A 316 15.76 22.60 -4.25
CA ASP A 316 15.50 23.89 -4.89
C ASP A 316 14.65 23.68 -6.16
N PRO A 317 13.31 23.85 -6.09
CA PRO A 317 12.51 23.94 -4.86
C PRO A 317 12.53 22.63 -4.06
N ILE A 318 12.15 22.68 -2.77
CA ILE A 318 12.03 21.46 -1.95
C ILE A 318 10.83 20.64 -2.43
N THR A 319 11.05 19.41 -2.88
CA THR A 319 9.99 18.54 -3.40
C THR A 319 10.09 17.13 -2.88
N ALA A 320 8.95 16.45 -2.74
CA ALA A 320 8.89 15.03 -2.45
C ALA A 320 7.67 14.38 -3.15
N PRO A 321 7.75 13.09 -3.53
CA PRO A 321 6.69 12.38 -4.23
C PRO A 321 5.60 11.90 -3.24
N ILE A 322 4.95 12.84 -2.56
CA ILE A 322 3.83 12.62 -1.64
C ILE A 322 2.67 13.55 -2.03
N GLY A 323 1.43 13.13 -1.83
CA GLY A 323 0.26 13.90 -2.18
C GLY A 323 -0.96 13.59 -1.32
N MET A 324 -2.13 13.97 -1.83
CA MET A 324 -3.41 13.86 -1.12
C MET A 324 -3.83 12.41 -0.81
N LYS A 325 -3.36 11.41 -1.59
CA LYS A 325 -3.58 9.98 -1.34
C LYS A 325 -2.99 9.53 0.00
N GLU A 326 -1.88 10.14 0.40
CA GLU A 326 -1.26 9.94 1.73
C GLU A 326 -1.85 10.86 2.81
N GLY A 327 -2.99 11.52 2.52
CA GLY A 327 -3.67 12.39 3.48
C GLY A 327 -3.03 13.77 3.67
N LEU A 328 -2.03 14.13 2.87
CA LEU A 328 -1.36 15.43 2.93
C LEU A 328 -2.37 16.56 2.67
N SER A 329 -2.34 17.59 3.52
CA SER A 329 -3.10 18.83 3.34
C SER A 329 -2.18 20.05 3.51
N ILE A 330 -2.72 21.25 3.28
CA ILE A 330 -1.97 22.50 3.49
C ILE A 330 -1.58 22.71 4.97
N ASP A 331 -2.29 22.07 5.90
CA ASP A 331 -2.04 22.16 7.33
C ASP A 331 -0.98 21.15 7.81
N SER A 332 -0.62 20.18 6.95
CA SER A 332 0.41 19.17 7.26
C SER A 332 1.75 19.84 7.56
N LYS A 333 2.49 19.24 8.49
CA LYS A 333 3.86 19.62 8.83
C LYS A 333 4.75 18.39 8.74
N PHE A 334 5.95 18.57 8.22
CA PHE A 334 6.90 17.48 8.08
C PHE A 334 8.20 17.82 8.80
N GLU A 335 8.77 16.84 9.48
CA GLU A 335 10.17 16.89 9.87
C GLU A 335 11.03 16.37 8.72
N VAL A 336 12.23 16.92 8.58
CA VAL A 336 13.27 16.41 7.69
C VAL A 336 14.25 15.60 8.53
N LEU A 337 14.52 14.38 8.08
CA LEU A 337 15.35 13.37 8.74
C LEU A 337 16.59 13.09 7.90
N GLU A 338 17.75 13.18 8.53
CA GLU A 338 19.01 12.69 8.00
C GLU A 338 19.22 11.25 8.47
N ILE A 339 19.62 10.38 7.54
CA ILE A 339 19.95 8.98 7.86
C ILE A 339 21.39 8.96 8.39
N THR A 340 21.57 8.48 9.61
CA THR A 340 22.87 8.31 10.25
C THR A 340 23.09 6.85 10.60
N THR A 341 24.35 6.45 10.78
CA THR A 341 24.71 5.11 11.27
C THR A 341 25.31 5.26 12.66
N ASP A 342 24.87 4.45 13.61
CA ASP A 342 25.46 4.43 14.96
C ASP A 342 26.77 3.64 15.02
N GLU A 343 27.40 3.57 16.19
CA GLU A 343 28.68 2.89 16.42
C GLU A 343 28.61 1.39 16.10
N ASP A 344 27.43 0.79 16.23
CA ASP A 344 27.16 -0.64 15.98
C ASP A 344 26.79 -0.93 14.52
N GLY A 345 26.65 0.11 13.68
CA GLY A 345 26.30 -0.04 12.26
C GLY A 345 24.80 -0.03 11.97
N ARG A 346 23.94 0.31 12.94
CA ARG A 346 22.48 0.38 12.78
C ARG A 346 22.05 1.70 12.18
N THR A 347 20.93 1.69 11.46
CA THR A 347 20.40 2.88 10.80
C THR A 347 19.58 3.70 11.79
N THR A 348 19.93 4.96 11.96
CA THR A 348 19.23 5.92 12.83
C THR A 348 18.75 7.13 12.04
N TYR A 349 17.71 7.81 12.53
CA TYR A 349 17.10 8.95 11.84
C TYR A 349 17.16 10.18 12.73
N LYS A 350 17.94 11.18 12.31
CA LYS A 350 18.12 12.43 13.05
C LYS A 350 17.31 13.55 12.42
N ARG A 351 16.47 14.22 13.22
CA ARG A 351 15.75 15.43 12.76
C ARG A 351 16.74 16.57 12.51
N VAL A 352 16.67 17.16 11.32
CA VAL A 352 17.54 18.27 10.87
C VAL A 352 16.77 19.54 10.45
N GLY A 353 15.44 19.49 10.41
CA GLY A 353 14.61 20.66 10.12
C GLY A 353 13.12 20.32 10.00
N THR A 354 12.33 21.32 9.60
CA THR A 354 10.91 21.14 9.30
C THR A 354 10.51 21.88 8.02
N ILE A 355 9.51 21.32 7.32
CA ILE A 355 8.97 21.86 6.07
C ILE A 355 7.44 21.83 6.10
N LYS A 356 6.81 22.69 5.29
CA LYS A 356 5.35 22.75 5.11
C LYS A 356 4.97 22.77 3.63
N PRO A 357 3.82 22.19 3.23
CA PRO A 357 3.37 22.22 1.85
C PRO A 357 3.11 23.66 1.36
N VAL A 358 3.39 23.92 0.09
CA VAL A 358 3.10 25.21 -0.55
C VAL A 358 1.70 25.18 -1.16
N LYS A 359 0.90 26.22 -0.90
CA LYS A 359 -0.44 26.37 -1.45
C LYS A 359 -0.42 26.26 -2.98
N ASN A 360 -1.40 25.55 -3.55
CA ASN A 360 -1.53 25.26 -4.99
C ASN A 360 -0.39 24.44 -5.61
N LYS A 361 0.50 23.85 -4.80
CA LYS A 361 1.58 22.95 -5.24
C LYS A 361 1.57 21.61 -4.50
N ILE A 362 0.36 21.19 -4.10
CA ILE A 362 0.09 19.88 -3.49
C ILE A 362 -0.33 18.92 -4.59
N TRP A 363 0.33 17.77 -4.68
CA TRP A 363 0.02 16.76 -5.67
C TRP A 363 -1.28 16.04 -5.34
N ASP A 364 -2.22 16.06 -6.28
CA ASP A 364 -3.41 15.21 -6.22
C ASP A 364 -3.12 13.86 -6.91
N ASN A 365 -2.60 12.92 -6.14
CA ASN A 365 -2.29 11.55 -6.58
C ASN A 365 -3.39 10.55 -6.26
N ARG A 366 -4.61 11.01 -5.96
CA ARG A 366 -5.74 10.12 -5.71
C ARG A 366 -6.14 9.40 -6.99
N PHE A 367 -6.70 8.20 -6.85
CA PHE A 367 -7.16 7.43 -8.01
C PHE A 367 -8.15 8.24 -8.86
N MET A 368 -7.91 8.24 -10.18
CA MET A 368 -8.62 9.01 -11.21
C MET A 368 -8.55 10.55 -11.13
N ALA A 369 -7.62 11.12 -10.34
CA ALA A 369 -7.50 12.58 -10.23
C ALA A 369 -7.12 13.27 -11.56
N LYS A 370 -6.33 12.61 -12.42
CA LYS A 370 -5.91 13.15 -13.73
C LYS A 370 -7.08 13.19 -14.72
N GLU A 371 -7.85 12.12 -14.77
CA GLU A 371 -9.04 11.94 -15.60
C GLU A 371 -10.12 12.97 -15.23
N GLU A 372 -10.23 13.29 -13.94
CA GLU A 372 -11.10 14.36 -13.42
C GLU A 372 -10.57 15.78 -13.68
N LYS A 373 -9.36 15.93 -14.21
CA LYS A 373 -8.64 17.22 -14.32
C LYS A 373 -8.58 17.95 -12.97
N ALA A 374 -8.40 17.19 -11.89
CA ALA A 374 -8.33 17.74 -10.55
C ALA A 374 -7.12 18.69 -10.43
N THR A 375 -7.28 19.73 -9.61
CA THR A 375 -6.19 20.69 -9.37
C THR A 375 -5.00 19.96 -8.74
N GLY A 376 -3.82 20.07 -9.38
CA GLY A 376 -2.60 19.45 -8.89
C GLY A 376 -2.37 18.00 -9.35
N ALA A 377 -3.25 17.41 -10.16
CA ALA A 377 -3.12 16.02 -10.60
C ALA A 377 -1.88 15.74 -11.47
N GLU A 378 -1.41 16.74 -12.21
CA GLU A 378 -0.25 16.64 -13.10
C GLU A 378 1.10 16.98 -12.45
N LEU A 379 1.12 17.34 -11.16
CA LEU A 379 2.36 17.81 -10.51
C LEU A 379 3.42 16.71 -10.36
N GLY A 380 3.00 15.47 -10.07
CA GLY A 380 3.91 14.35 -9.81
C GLY A 380 4.69 14.42 -8.48
N HIS A 381 4.58 15.53 -7.73
CA HIS A 381 5.21 15.75 -6.43
C HIS A 381 4.57 16.92 -5.70
N THR A 382 4.67 16.95 -4.37
CA THR A 382 4.32 18.13 -3.58
C THR A 382 5.56 19.02 -3.40
N THR A 383 5.37 20.33 -3.54
CA THR A 383 6.39 21.34 -3.23
C THR A 383 6.23 21.80 -1.79
N PHE A 384 7.36 22.00 -1.11
CA PHE A 384 7.42 22.44 0.27
C PHE A 384 8.23 23.72 0.43
N GLU A 385 7.94 24.46 1.49
CA GLU A 385 8.76 25.56 2.00
C GLU A 385 9.48 25.15 3.28
N LYS A 386 10.70 25.64 3.47
CA LYS A 386 11.47 25.42 4.69
C LYS A 386 10.90 26.27 5.81
N SER A 387 10.46 25.62 6.89
CA SER A 387 10.03 26.29 8.12
C SER A 387 11.21 26.48 9.08
N SER A 388 12.07 25.48 9.24
CA SER A 388 13.28 25.58 10.07
C SER A 388 14.34 24.55 9.67
N GLY A 389 15.57 24.71 10.19
CA GLY A 389 16.66 23.75 10.02
C GLY A 389 17.77 24.21 9.09
N GLY A 390 18.76 23.32 8.91
CA GLY A 390 19.98 23.58 8.15
C GLY A 390 19.83 23.44 6.64
N LYS A 391 20.94 23.13 5.96
CA LYS A 391 20.95 22.79 4.54
C LYS A 391 20.37 21.38 4.35
N PHE A 392 19.45 21.23 3.40
CA PHE A 392 18.89 19.93 3.03
C PHE A 392 19.58 19.41 1.78
N TYR A 393 19.55 18.09 1.58
CA TYR A 393 20.06 17.43 0.38
C TYR A 393 19.02 16.44 -0.16
N PRO A 394 18.98 16.21 -1.50
CA PRO A 394 18.18 15.14 -2.07
C PRO A 394 18.50 13.79 -1.41
N GLY A 395 17.47 12.98 -1.17
CA GLY A 395 17.59 11.69 -0.46
C GLY A 395 17.37 11.77 1.06
N MET A 396 17.42 12.96 1.69
CA MET A 396 16.93 13.13 3.06
C MET A 396 15.45 12.75 3.14
N LEU A 397 15.02 12.17 4.26
CA LEU A 397 13.65 11.67 4.40
C LEU A 397 12.75 12.72 5.05
N ILE A 398 11.47 12.73 4.69
CA ILE A 398 10.44 13.53 5.36
C ILE A 398 9.43 12.60 6.03
N ARG A 399 8.96 13.01 7.20
CA ARG A 399 7.91 12.30 7.95
C ARG A 399 6.91 13.32 8.50
N GLU A 400 5.62 13.04 8.37
CA GLU A 400 4.58 13.92 8.90
C GLU A 400 4.60 13.95 10.43
N ILE A 401 4.49 15.14 11.01
CA ILE A 401 4.44 15.38 12.45
C ILE A 401 3.09 16.00 12.83
N LYS A 402 2.64 15.73 14.06
CA LYS A 402 1.40 16.26 14.60
C LYS A 402 1.54 17.75 14.95
#